data_AF-A0A6J4EFD4-F1
#
_entry.id   AF-A0A6J4EFD4-F1
#
_cell.length_a   1.000
_cell.length_b   1.000
_cell.length_c   1.000
_cell.angle_alpha   90.00
_cell.angle_beta   90.00
_cell.angle_gamma   90.00
#
_symmetry.space_group_name_H-M   'P 1'
#
loop_
_entity.id
_entity.type
_entity.pdbx_description
1 polymer ?
#
loop_
_entity_poly.entity_id
_entity_poly.type
_entity_poly.pdbx_seq_one_letter_code
_entity_poly.pdbx_strand_id
1 'polypeptide(L)'
;MNDWKACVGKMSDREVARRFGLGASTVRRFRQSNNILGFCPEDTELSPDLIVQLAKETNYRLAKRFGVSIKRIKRARAELKIPESKISRERFKPLEDIWTSEAIALLGMMPDTEVADRLGISNFPVKKMRRELGIQAYKRPLPEMTPEIISEFGGLSDAEIARRLSVSVSYIRRARINMEKGSQQ
;
A
#
# COMPACT_ATOMS: atom_id res chain seq x y z
N MET A 1 -4.80 -1.56 -41.50
CA MET A 1 -5.77 -2.60 -41.10
C MET A 1 -5.31 -3.15 -39.76
N ASN A 2 -5.87 -2.63 -38.66
CA ASN A 2 -5.39 -2.85 -37.28
C ASN A 2 -5.90 -4.19 -36.73
N ASP A 3 -5.27 -5.29 -37.10
CA ASP A 3 -5.76 -6.62 -36.70
C ASP A 3 -5.20 -7.06 -35.34
N TRP A 4 -5.76 -6.45 -34.28
CA TRP A 4 -5.44 -6.79 -32.89
C TRP A 4 -5.73 -8.27 -32.55
N LYS A 5 -6.58 -8.94 -33.35
CA LYS A 5 -6.93 -10.36 -33.17
C LYS A 5 -5.71 -11.27 -33.33
N ALA A 6 -4.77 -10.92 -34.21
CA ALA A 6 -3.53 -11.67 -34.40
C ALA A 6 -2.56 -11.58 -33.21
N CYS A 7 -2.75 -10.60 -32.33
CA CYS A 7 -1.96 -10.41 -31.11
C CYS A 7 -2.55 -11.16 -29.90
N VAL A 8 -3.81 -11.59 -29.97
CA VAL A 8 -4.49 -12.30 -28.88
C VAL A 8 -3.87 -13.69 -28.71
N GLY A 9 -3.40 -14.00 -27.49
CA GLY A 9 -2.70 -15.26 -27.18
C GLY A 9 -1.18 -15.18 -27.30
N LYS A 10 -0.62 -14.23 -28.07
CA LYS A 10 0.84 -13.96 -28.14
C LYS A 10 1.33 -12.94 -27.12
N MET A 11 0.42 -12.11 -26.60
CA MET A 11 0.70 -11.15 -25.53
C MET A 11 -0.54 -11.03 -24.63
N SER A 12 -0.38 -10.48 -23.42
CA SER A 12 -1.48 -10.44 -22.44
C SER A 12 -2.67 -9.64 -22.97
N ASP A 13 -3.90 -10.08 -22.63
CA ASP A 13 -5.14 -9.39 -23.03
C ASP A 13 -5.12 -7.89 -22.67
N ARG A 14 -4.44 -7.55 -21.56
CA ARG A 14 -4.26 -6.16 -21.09
C ARG A 14 -3.29 -5.36 -21.97
N GLU A 15 -2.27 -6.02 -22.51
CA GLU A 15 -1.29 -5.39 -23.40
C GLU A 15 -1.87 -5.15 -24.80
N VAL A 16 -2.61 -6.13 -25.33
CA VAL A 16 -3.39 -5.95 -26.58
C VAL A 16 -4.39 -4.80 -26.40
N ALA A 17 -5.12 -4.78 -25.29
CA ALA A 17 -6.08 -3.73 -25.00
C ALA A 17 -5.44 -2.33 -24.96
N ARG A 18 -4.31 -2.19 -24.27
CA ARG A 18 -3.57 -0.91 -24.19
C ARG A 18 -3.07 -0.46 -25.56
N ARG A 19 -2.49 -1.37 -26.36
CA ARG A 19 -1.86 -1.05 -27.64
C ARG A 19 -2.85 -0.64 -28.72
N PHE A 20 -4.06 -1.19 -28.68
CA PHE A 20 -5.09 -0.96 -29.70
C PHE A 20 -6.28 -0.12 -29.21
N GLY A 21 -6.20 0.43 -27.99
CA GLY A 21 -7.26 1.29 -27.41
C GLY A 21 -8.57 0.55 -27.13
N LEU A 22 -8.50 -0.75 -26.82
CA LEU A 22 -9.68 -1.60 -26.58
C LEU A 22 -9.90 -1.81 -25.08
N GLY A 23 -11.12 -2.19 -24.71
CA GLY A 23 -11.39 -2.73 -23.38
C GLY A 23 -10.78 -4.14 -23.22
N ALA A 24 -10.04 -4.38 -22.13
CA ALA A 24 -9.45 -5.71 -21.85
C ALA A 24 -10.49 -6.84 -21.81
N SER A 25 -11.73 -6.52 -21.44
CA SER A 25 -12.89 -7.43 -21.46
C SER A 25 -13.25 -7.88 -22.88
N THR A 26 -13.15 -6.98 -23.87
CA THR A 26 -13.43 -7.26 -25.29
C THR A 26 -12.41 -8.25 -25.84
N VAL A 27 -11.13 -8.03 -25.54
CA VAL A 27 -10.04 -8.93 -25.93
C VAL A 27 -10.22 -10.31 -25.30
N ARG A 28 -10.53 -10.35 -24.01
CA ARG A 28 -10.76 -11.61 -23.27
C ARG A 28 -11.96 -12.40 -23.81
N ARG A 29 -13.10 -11.74 -24.09
CA ARG A 29 -14.28 -12.41 -24.66
C ARG A 29 -13.96 -12.99 -26.04
N PHE A 30 -13.33 -12.19 -26.91
CA PHE A 30 -12.89 -12.67 -28.22
C PHE A 30 -11.97 -13.89 -28.10
N ARG A 31 -10.99 -13.83 -27.19
CA ARG A 31 -10.10 -14.94 -26.88
C ARG A 31 -10.87 -16.21 -26.48
N GLN A 32 -11.82 -16.09 -25.55
CA GLN A 32 -12.63 -17.21 -25.07
C GLN A 32 -13.57 -17.77 -26.15
N SER A 33 -14.25 -16.92 -26.93
CA SER A 33 -15.14 -17.35 -28.01
C SER A 33 -14.42 -18.06 -29.15
N ASN A 34 -13.11 -17.82 -29.32
CA ASN A 34 -12.29 -18.51 -30.32
C ASN A 34 -11.47 -19.66 -29.71
N ASN A 35 -11.73 -20.06 -28.45
CA ASN A 35 -10.96 -21.08 -27.73
C ASN A 35 -9.44 -20.85 -27.71
N ILE A 36 -9.01 -19.59 -27.79
CA ILE A 36 -7.60 -19.22 -27.75
C ILE A 36 -7.17 -19.23 -26.27
N LEU A 37 -6.09 -19.94 -25.95
CA LEU A 37 -5.55 -19.96 -24.59
C LEU A 37 -5.06 -18.56 -24.19
N GLY A 38 -5.17 -18.23 -22.89
CA GLY A 38 -4.63 -16.98 -22.37
C GLY A 38 -3.14 -16.91 -22.64
N PHE A 39 -2.62 -15.70 -22.92
CA PHE A 39 -1.17 -15.54 -22.94
C PHE A 39 -0.63 -15.84 -21.54
N CYS A 40 -0.05 -17.02 -21.41
CA CYS A 40 0.65 -17.48 -20.24
C CYS A 40 2.14 -17.34 -20.51
N PRO A 41 2.85 -16.37 -19.90
CA PRO A 41 4.31 -16.35 -19.90
C PRO A 41 4.91 -17.51 -19.06
N GLU A 42 4.11 -18.54 -18.78
CA GLU A 42 4.46 -19.70 -17.96
C GLU A 42 5.24 -20.75 -18.76
N ASP A 43 5.13 -20.75 -20.09
CA ASP A 43 5.91 -21.63 -20.98
C ASP A 43 7.17 -20.95 -21.52
N THR A 44 7.47 -19.73 -21.03
CA THR A 44 8.76 -19.11 -21.32
C THR A 44 9.87 -19.97 -20.71
N GLU A 45 10.79 -20.41 -21.57
CA GLU A 45 12.00 -21.09 -21.14
C GLU A 45 12.74 -20.23 -20.12
N LEU A 46 13.11 -20.84 -19.00
CA LEU A 46 13.83 -20.13 -17.97
C LEU A 46 15.26 -19.89 -18.48
N SER A 47 15.69 -18.63 -18.45
CA SER A 47 17.08 -18.30 -18.74
C SER A 47 18.02 -19.17 -17.88
N PRO A 48 19.11 -19.72 -18.44
CA PRO A 48 20.10 -20.48 -17.67
C PRO A 48 20.61 -19.71 -16.44
N ASP A 49 20.75 -18.38 -16.54
CA ASP A 49 21.14 -17.51 -15.42
C ASP A 49 20.08 -17.49 -14.31
N LEU A 50 18.79 -17.51 -14.65
CA LEU A 50 17.70 -17.60 -13.68
C LEU A 50 17.78 -18.91 -12.89
N ILE A 51 18.05 -20.04 -13.57
CA ILE A 51 18.15 -21.37 -12.97
C ILE A 51 19.26 -21.40 -11.90
N VAL A 52 20.44 -20.83 -12.20
CA VAL A 52 21.56 -20.73 -11.25
C VAL A 52 21.18 -19.88 -10.02
N GLN A 53 20.39 -18.84 -10.22
CA GLN A 53 19.97 -17.92 -9.16
C GLN A 53 18.81 -18.43 -8.30
N LEU A 54 18.16 -19.55 -8.70
CA LEU A 54 17.05 -20.16 -7.94
C LEU A 54 17.43 -20.54 -6.51
N ALA A 55 18.68 -20.94 -6.26
CA ALA A 55 19.13 -21.34 -4.91
C ALA A 55 19.47 -20.15 -4.01
N LYS A 56 19.81 -18.99 -4.59
CA LYS A 56 20.36 -17.84 -3.85
C LYS A 56 19.29 -16.81 -3.47
N GLU A 57 18.36 -16.55 -4.38
CA GLU A 57 17.43 -15.43 -4.25
C GLU A 57 16.03 -15.87 -3.84
N THR A 58 15.11 -14.93 -3.62
CA THR A 58 13.69 -15.23 -3.42
C THR A 58 12.94 -15.21 -4.73
N ASN A 59 11.78 -15.88 -4.76
CA ASN A 59 10.88 -15.90 -5.90
C ASN A 59 10.51 -14.47 -6.35
N TYR A 60 10.34 -13.56 -5.39
CA TYR A 60 9.99 -12.16 -5.67
C TYR A 60 11.12 -11.41 -6.39
N ARG A 61 12.37 -11.53 -5.91
CA ARG A 61 13.52 -10.86 -6.53
C ARG A 61 13.76 -11.38 -7.95
N LEU A 62 13.69 -12.70 -8.13
CA LEU A 62 13.82 -13.34 -9.42
C LEU A 62 12.70 -12.92 -10.40
N ALA A 63 11.44 -12.88 -9.93
CA ALA A 63 10.32 -12.44 -10.76
C ALA A 63 10.50 -10.99 -11.24
N LYS A 64 10.95 -10.11 -10.34
CA LYS A 64 11.17 -8.69 -10.67
C LYS A 64 12.35 -8.51 -11.63
N ARG A 65 13.45 -9.26 -11.45
CA ARG A 65 14.66 -9.11 -12.27
C ARG A 65 14.51 -9.72 -13.67
N PHE A 66 13.94 -10.91 -13.76
CA PHE A 66 13.85 -11.64 -15.03
C PHE A 66 12.49 -11.48 -15.74
N GLY A 67 11.54 -10.76 -15.14
CA GLY A 67 10.21 -10.57 -15.73
C GLY A 67 9.38 -11.85 -15.82
N VAL A 68 9.75 -12.88 -15.05
CA VAL A 68 9.08 -14.19 -15.04
C VAL A 68 8.01 -14.23 -13.95
N SER A 69 6.92 -14.95 -14.19
CA SER A 69 5.86 -15.09 -13.20
C SER A 69 6.37 -15.82 -11.94
N ILE A 70 5.97 -15.35 -10.75
CA ILE A 70 6.30 -16.01 -9.47
C ILE A 70 5.85 -17.48 -9.48
N LYS A 71 4.71 -17.78 -10.12
CA LYS A 71 4.18 -19.15 -10.24
C LYS A 71 5.14 -20.06 -11.03
N ARG A 72 5.69 -19.58 -12.15
CA ARG A 72 6.64 -20.34 -12.95
C ARG A 72 7.94 -20.61 -12.19
N ILE A 73 8.45 -19.62 -11.45
CA ILE A 73 9.65 -19.78 -10.61
C ILE A 73 9.41 -20.80 -9.48
N LYS A 74 8.24 -20.75 -8.83
CA LYS A 74 7.84 -21.76 -7.83
C LYS A 74 7.79 -23.17 -8.42
N ARG A 75 7.22 -23.32 -9.62
CA ARG A 75 7.17 -24.61 -10.33
C ARG A 75 8.57 -25.10 -10.68
N ALA A 76 9.43 -24.22 -11.20
CA ALA A 76 10.83 -24.54 -11.51
C ALA A 76 11.61 -25.02 -10.28
N ARG A 77 11.39 -24.38 -9.12
CA ARG A 77 11.95 -24.81 -7.84
C ARG A 77 11.45 -26.18 -7.42
N ALA A 78 10.17 -26.46 -7.61
CA ALA A 78 9.60 -27.78 -7.30
C ALA A 78 10.15 -28.87 -8.24
N GLU A 79 10.25 -28.59 -9.55
CA GLU A 79 10.82 -29.48 -10.57
C GLU A 79 12.29 -29.82 -10.25
N LEU A 80 13.09 -28.82 -9.87
CA LEU A 80 14.51 -28.97 -9.55
C LEU A 80 14.77 -29.33 -8.08
N LYS A 81 13.72 -29.50 -7.25
CA LYS A 81 13.79 -29.74 -5.80
C LYS A 81 14.66 -28.72 -5.04
N ILE A 82 14.70 -27.48 -5.50
CA ILE A 82 15.44 -26.38 -4.87
C ILE A 82 14.49 -25.62 -3.93
N PRO A 83 14.71 -25.64 -2.60
CA PRO A 83 13.90 -24.85 -1.69
C PRO A 83 14.12 -23.35 -1.91
N GLU A 84 13.10 -22.55 -1.63
CA GLU A 84 13.25 -21.10 -1.63
C GLU A 84 14.25 -20.67 -0.55
N SER A 85 15.25 -19.86 -0.94
CA SER A 85 16.14 -19.17 -0.03
C SER A 85 15.31 -18.42 1.01
N LYS A 86 15.35 -18.90 2.25
CA LYS A 86 14.77 -18.21 3.39
C LYS A 86 15.70 -17.05 3.70
N ILE A 87 15.32 -15.84 3.30
CA ILE A 87 15.96 -14.65 3.86
C ILE A 87 15.70 -14.70 5.37
N SER A 88 16.75 -14.91 6.16
CA SER A 88 16.71 -14.66 7.60
C SER A 88 16.45 -13.16 7.77
N ARG A 89 15.18 -12.79 7.90
CA ARG A 89 14.87 -11.47 8.43
C ARG A 89 15.41 -11.46 9.84
N GLU A 90 16.12 -10.40 10.21
CA GLU A 90 16.46 -10.17 11.61
C GLU A 90 15.19 -10.36 12.43
N ARG A 91 15.28 -11.21 13.46
CA ARG A 91 14.13 -11.55 14.29
C ARG A 91 13.62 -10.22 14.85
N PHE A 92 12.35 -9.93 14.61
CA PHE A 92 11.69 -8.74 15.13
C PHE A 92 12.03 -8.60 16.62
N LYS A 93 12.50 -7.41 17.05
CA LYS A 93 12.85 -7.18 18.45
C LYS A 93 11.66 -7.60 19.33
N PRO A 94 11.86 -8.43 20.37
CA PRO A 94 10.79 -8.79 21.29
C PRO A 94 10.12 -7.51 21.80
N LEU A 95 8.78 -7.47 21.79
CA LEU A 95 8.04 -6.28 22.23
C LEU A 95 8.11 -6.11 23.74
N GLU A 96 8.44 -7.18 24.45
CA GLU A 96 8.52 -7.25 25.91
C GLU A 96 9.63 -6.33 26.45
N ASP A 97 10.78 -6.25 25.75
CA ASP A 97 11.93 -5.43 26.17
C ASP A 97 11.71 -3.93 25.94
N ILE A 98 10.65 -3.55 25.20
CA ILE A 98 10.41 -2.18 24.75
C ILE A 98 9.51 -1.43 25.73
N TRP A 99 8.71 -2.15 26.52
CA TRP A 99 7.78 -1.57 27.49
C TRP A 99 8.47 -1.27 28.83
N THR A 100 9.40 -0.32 28.80
CA THR A 100 9.95 0.27 30.02
C THR A 100 8.93 1.21 30.67
N SER A 101 9.15 1.55 31.95
CA SER A 101 8.33 2.53 32.66
C SER A 101 8.26 3.87 31.92
N GLU A 102 9.36 4.26 31.26
CA GLU A 102 9.43 5.46 30.41
C GLU A 102 8.53 5.34 29.17
N ALA A 103 8.57 4.19 28.48
CA ALA A 103 7.72 3.94 27.32
C ALA A 103 6.22 3.95 27.67
N ILE A 104 5.87 3.41 28.84
CA ILE A 104 4.50 3.43 29.37
C ILE A 104 4.07 4.86 29.70
N ALA A 105 4.95 5.68 30.29
CA ALA A 105 4.66 7.07 30.61
C ALA A 105 4.37 7.93 29.36
N LEU A 106 4.95 7.59 28.20
CA LEU A 106 4.67 8.29 26.94
C LEU A 106 3.26 7.99 26.39
N LEU A 107 2.64 6.87 26.77
CA LEU A 107 1.32 6.50 26.30
C LEU A 107 0.27 7.50 26.81
N GLY A 108 -0.46 8.12 25.89
CA GLY A 108 -1.47 9.13 26.22
C GLY A 108 -0.94 10.56 26.40
N MET A 109 0.38 10.76 26.50
CA MET A 109 0.99 12.10 26.51
C MET A 109 1.25 12.66 25.10
N MET A 110 1.41 11.78 24.11
CA MET A 110 1.63 12.14 22.71
C MET A 110 0.99 11.11 21.77
N PRO A 111 0.86 11.40 20.46
CA PRO A 111 0.24 10.47 19.52
C PRO A 111 0.96 9.11 19.47
N ASP A 112 0.19 8.02 19.36
CA ASP A 112 0.73 6.65 19.26
C ASP A 112 1.78 6.50 18.14
N THR A 113 1.67 7.29 17.06
CA THR A 113 2.67 7.35 15.98
C THR A 113 4.00 7.91 16.44
N GLU A 114 4.01 9.01 17.20
CA GLU A 114 5.24 9.64 17.68
C GLU A 114 5.92 8.77 18.74
N VAL A 115 5.13 8.09 19.59
CA VAL A 115 5.65 7.08 20.52
C VAL A 115 6.29 5.92 19.77
N ALA A 116 5.63 5.42 18.71
CA ALA A 116 6.15 4.32 17.90
C ALA A 116 7.47 4.69 17.21
N ASP A 117 7.57 5.91 16.67
CA ASP A 117 8.78 6.42 16.04
C ASP A 117 9.93 6.53 17.05
N ARG A 118 9.66 7.02 18.27
CA ARG A 118 10.66 7.09 19.36
C ARG A 118 11.17 5.72 19.80
N LEU A 119 10.27 4.74 19.87
CA LEU A 119 10.60 3.37 20.28
C LEU A 119 11.17 2.51 19.13
N GLY A 120 11.17 3.03 17.90
CA GLY A 120 11.62 2.30 16.72
C GLY A 120 10.75 1.09 16.38
N ILE A 121 9.46 1.15 16.70
CA ILE A 121 8.49 0.07 16.46
C ILE A 121 7.35 0.51 15.57
N SER A 122 6.53 -0.47 15.14
CA SER A 122 5.28 -0.16 14.46
C SER A 122 4.25 0.46 15.43
N ASN A 123 3.32 1.24 14.89
CA ASN A 123 2.23 1.85 15.67
C ASN A 123 1.30 0.82 16.34
N PHE A 124 1.13 -0.36 15.74
CA PHE A 124 0.20 -1.38 16.24
C PHE A 124 0.48 -1.84 17.68
N PRO A 125 1.71 -2.26 18.05
CA PRO A 125 2.08 -2.52 19.44
C PRO A 125 1.73 -1.40 20.42
N VAL A 126 1.99 -0.14 20.06
CA VAL A 126 1.70 1.02 20.92
C VAL A 126 0.21 1.16 21.18
N LYS A 127 -0.59 1.13 20.12
CA LYS A 127 -2.05 1.18 20.22
C LYS A 127 -2.62 0.02 21.03
N LYS A 128 -2.03 -1.17 20.90
CA LYS A 128 -2.41 -2.37 21.66
C LYS A 128 -2.13 -2.16 23.15
N MET A 129 -0.90 -1.80 23.51
CA MET A 129 -0.50 -1.59 24.91
C MET A 129 -1.30 -0.47 25.57
N ARG A 130 -1.48 0.68 24.89
CA ARG A 130 -2.31 1.79 25.37
C ARG A 130 -3.73 1.32 25.72
N ARG A 131 -4.33 0.49 24.85
CA ARG A 131 -5.68 -0.04 25.05
C ARG A 131 -5.74 -1.07 26.18
N GLU A 132 -4.73 -1.93 26.30
CA GLU A 132 -4.62 -2.91 27.41
C GLU A 132 -4.51 -2.21 28.77
N LEU A 133 -3.80 -1.09 28.83
CA LEU A 133 -3.69 -0.24 30.02
C LEU A 133 -4.90 0.70 30.22
N GLY A 134 -5.88 0.69 29.33
CA GLY A 134 -7.07 1.56 29.43
C GLY A 134 -6.79 3.06 29.22
N ILE A 135 -5.61 3.42 28.72
CA ILE A 135 -5.19 4.81 28.52
C ILE A 135 -5.92 5.39 27.30
N GLN A 136 -6.47 6.61 27.43
CA GLN A 136 -7.10 7.28 26.30
C GLN A 136 -6.07 7.71 25.26
N ALA A 137 -6.46 7.71 23.98
CA ALA A 137 -5.58 8.19 22.92
C ALA A 137 -5.32 9.69 23.11
N TYR A 138 -4.07 10.11 22.93
CA TYR A 138 -3.73 11.52 22.95
C TYR A 138 -4.50 12.27 21.87
N LYS A 139 -5.20 13.33 22.26
CA LYS A 139 -5.88 14.25 21.35
C LYS A 139 -5.04 15.51 21.26
N ARG A 140 -4.45 15.75 20.08
CA ARG A 140 -3.73 17.00 19.83
C ARG A 140 -4.71 18.17 19.99
N PRO A 141 -4.39 19.22 20.79
CA PRO A 141 -5.23 20.39 20.89
C PRO A 141 -5.35 21.02 19.50
N LEU A 142 -6.59 21.24 19.06
CA LEU A 142 -6.88 21.87 17.78
C LEU A 142 -7.04 23.38 18.04
N PRO A 143 -6.55 24.24 17.13
CA PRO A 143 -6.71 25.68 17.26
C PRO A 143 -8.20 26.04 17.22
N GLU A 144 -8.62 26.96 18.08
CA GLU A 144 -10.00 27.46 18.06
C GLU A 144 -10.28 28.20 16.74
N MET A 145 -11.52 28.10 16.25
CA MET A 145 -11.96 28.82 15.06
C MET A 145 -12.23 30.27 15.42
N THR A 146 -11.19 31.10 15.36
CA THR A 146 -11.33 32.54 15.60
C THR A 146 -12.05 33.23 14.43
N PRO A 147 -12.69 34.39 14.65
CA PRO A 147 -13.40 35.13 13.60
C PRO A 147 -12.53 35.45 12.37
N GLU A 148 -11.23 35.63 12.57
CA GLU A 148 -10.25 35.89 11.50
C GLU A 148 -10.12 34.67 10.58
N ILE A 149 -10.02 33.46 11.16
CA ILE A 149 -9.96 32.21 10.40
C ILE A 149 -11.28 31.99 9.67
N ILE A 150 -12.41 32.35 10.29
CA ILE A 150 -13.76 32.25 9.72
C ILE A 150 -13.92 33.11 8.46
N SER A 151 -13.36 34.33 8.46
CA SER A 151 -13.35 35.22 7.30
C SER A 151 -12.62 34.64 6.09
N GLU A 152 -11.59 33.81 6.32
CA GLU A 152 -10.75 33.24 5.27
C GLU A 152 -11.42 32.08 4.49
N PHE A 153 -12.46 31.42 5.01
CA PHE A 153 -13.10 30.26 4.36
C PHE A 153 -13.77 30.61 3.01
N GLY A 154 -14.15 31.87 2.76
CA GLY A 154 -14.76 32.28 1.50
C GLY A 154 -13.75 32.53 0.37
N GLY A 155 -12.49 32.85 0.71
CA GLY A 155 -11.46 33.23 -0.27
C GLY A 155 -10.37 32.20 -0.45
N LEU A 156 -9.97 31.48 0.60
CA LEU A 156 -8.89 30.51 0.57
C LEU A 156 -9.41 29.06 0.54
N SER A 157 -8.63 28.20 -0.12
CA SER A 157 -8.92 26.77 -0.14
C SER A 157 -8.71 26.14 1.24
N ASP A 158 -9.49 25.12 1.59
CA ASP A 158 -9.33 24.39 2.86
C ASP A 158 -7.89 23.86 3.05
N ALA A 159 -7.19 23.55 1.96
CA ALA A 159 -5.81 23.08 1.98
C ALA A 159 -4.79 24.18 2.34
N GLU A 160 -5.07 25.42 1.97
CA GLU A 160 -4.25 26.59 2.33
C GLU A 160 -4.36 26.86 3.84
N ILE A 161 -5.60 26.96 4.32
CA ILE A 161 -5.93 27.23 5.72
C ILE A 161 -5.38 26.11 6.62
N ALA A 162 -5.52 24.86 6.19
CA ALA A 162 -4.99 23.69 6.90
C ALA A 162 -3.46 23.72 7.04
N ARG A 163 -2.73 24.07 5.98
CA ARG A 163 -1.26 24.21 6.02
C ARG A 163 -0.83 25.30 6.99
N ARG A 164 -1.45 26.49 6.92
CA ARG A 164 -1.14 27.61 7.80
C ARG A 164 -1.35 27.27 9.27
N LEU A 165 -2.44 26.59 9.59
CA LEU A 165 -2.80 26.22 10.97
C LEU A 165 -2.17 24.90 11.44
N SER A 166 -1.38 24.23 10.59
CA SER A 166 -0.80 22.91 10.87
C SER A 166 -1.84 21.86 11.32
N VAL A 167 -3.03 21.91 10.72
CA VAL A 167 -4.16 21.01 10.99
C VAL A 167 -4.50 20.17 9.75
N SER A 168 -5.32 19.14 9.93
CA SER A 168 -5.82 18.36 8.80
C SER A 168 -6.83 19.16 7.96
N VAL A 169 -6.84 18.98 6.64
CA VAL A 169 -7.86 19.55 5.73
C VAL A 169 -9.28 19.17 6.18
N SER A 170 -9.47 17.94 6.66
CA SER A 170 -10.75 17.46 7.19
C SER A 170 -11.23 18.21 8.43
N TYR A 171 -10.34 18.85 9.19
CA TYR A 171 -10.73 19.68 10.32
C TYR A 171 -11.37 20.99 9.85
N ILE A 172 -10.73 21.69 8.91
CA ILE A 172 -11.23 22.91 8.27
C ILE A 172 -12.55 22.65 7.52
N ARG A 173 -12.61 21.56 6.74
CA ARG A 173 -13.84 21.15 6.05
C ARG A 173 -15.02 20.96 7.02
N ARG A 174 -14.78 20.31 8.17
CA ARG A 174 -15.82 20.12 9.21
C ARG A 174 -16.23 21.43 9.86
N ALA A 175 -15.28 22.33 10.14
CA ALA A 175 -15.58 23.65 10.67
C ALA A 175 -16.50 24.45 9.72
N ARG A 176 -16.19 24.42 8.41
CA ARG A 176 -17.03 25.05 7.36
C ARG A 176 -18.45 24.47 7.34
N ILE A 177 -18.59 23.15 7.29
CA ILE A 177 -19.90 22.48 7.30
C ILE A 177 -20.71 22.80 8.56
N ASN A 178 -20.07 22.86 9.73
CA ASN A 178 -20.76 23.18 10.98
C ASN A 178 -21.26 24.63 11.00
N MET A 179 -20.53 25.58 10.40
CA MET A 179 -20.97 26.97 10.28
C MET A 179 -22.13 27.13 9.31
N GLU A 180 -22.10 26.46 8.15
CA GLU A 180 -23.21 26.45 7.18
C GLU A 180 -24.49 25.88 7.81
N LYS A 181 -24.37 24.83 8.63
CA LYS A 181 -25.52 24.24 9.34
C LYS A 181 -26.07 25.13 10.46
N GLY A 182 -25.19 25.80 11.21
CA GLY A 182 -25.59 26.71 12.29
C GLY A 182 -26.20 28.03 11.82
N SER A 183 -26.03 28.40 10.54
CA SER A 183 -26.64 29.59 9.93
C SER A 183 -27.96 29.30 9.19
N GLN A 184 -28.36 28.02 9.10
CA GLN A 184 -29.62 27.57 8.50
C GLN A 184 -30.69 27.19 9.55
N GLN A 185 -30.45 27.47 10.83
CA GLN A 185 -31.31 27.11 11.96
C GLN A 185 -31.64 28.36 12.78
#